data_AF-A0A0R1R669-F1
#
_entry.id   AF-A0A0R1R669-F1
#
_cell.length_a   1.000
_cell.length_b   1.000
_cell.length_c   1.000
_cell.angle_alpha   90.00
_cell.angle_beta   90.00
_cell.angle_gamma   90.00
#
_symmetry.space_group_name_H-M   'P 1'
#
loop_
_entity.id
_entity.type
_entity.pdbx_description
1 polymer ?
#
loop_
_entity_poly.entity_id
_entity_poly.type
_entity_poly.pdbx_seq_one_letter_code
_entity_poly.pdbx_strand_id
1 'polypeptide(L)'
;MKIKVLLSTLLLITTVGGVTATVTPAQAAEASQTKLKTFPKQLRGTWYHYYGKKIGLHKMVITKHQLKVVLKSKKKTVKGTLMKYRYPGKWATYDFADKENPFDIAAWVPTKMTIKGQTHPIIAELKQDVSKPWAYTHFNPGKHQYMAPLSTLRHI
;
A
#
# COMPACT_ATOMS: atom_id res chain seq x y z
N MET A 1 10.84 14.01 55.36
CA MET A 1 10.69 15.48 55.47
C MET A 1 11.93 16.17 54.95
N LYS A 2 11.88 16.85 53.79
CA LYS A 2 12.84 17.88 53.36
C LYS A 2 12.15 18.89 52.41
N ILE A 3 11.80 20.03 52.99
CA ILE A 3 11.77 21.42 52.50
C ILE A 3 11.41 21.65 51.02
N LYS A 4 10.22 22.21 50.77
CA LYS A 4 9.86 22.93 49.53
C LYS A 4 10.04 24.42 49.77
N VAL A 5 10.92 25.06 48.99
CA VAL A 5 11.08 26.52 48.98
C VAL A 5 10.14 27.10 47.92
N LEU A 6 9.30 28.03 48.36
CA LEU A 6 8.46 28.95 47.58
C LEU A 6 9.29 30.13 47.06
N LEU A 7 8.71 30.88 46.11
CA LEU A 7 9.12 32.16 45.46
C LEU A 7 9.45 31.92 43.98
N SER A 8 8.83 32.58 43.00
CA SER A 8 8.23 33.92 43.00
C SER A 8 7.38 34.13 41.72
N THR A 9 6.25 34.80 41.89
CA THR A 9 5.37 35.39 40.86
C THR A 9 5.98 36.64 40.22
N LEU A 10 5.91 36.74 38.89
CA LEU A 10 5.67 37.93 38.02
C LEU A 10 6.01 37.52 36.57
N LEU A 11 5.35 37.91 35.48
CA LEU A 11 4.48 39.05 35.18
C LEU A 11 3.65 38.69 33.93
N LEU A 12 2.39 39.14 33.92
CA LEU A 12 1.42 39.06 32.83
C LEU A 12 1.86 39.97 31.66
N ILE A 13 1.95 39.45 30.41
CA ILE A 13 1.96 40.29 29.20
C ILE A 13 0.66 40.02 28.44
N THR A 14 -0.23 41.00 28.48
CA THR A 14 -1.49 41.07 27.74
C THR A 14 -1.24 41.41 26.27
N THR A 15 -1.80 40.58 25.38
CA THR A 15 -2.45 40.86 24.06
C THR A 15 -1.72 41.81 23.09
N VAL A 16 -1.55 41.50 21.80
CA VAL A 16 -2.62 41.55 20.78
C VAL A 16 -2.19 40.75 19.54
N GLY A 17 -3.12 40.01 18.95
CA GLY A 17 -3.18 39.89 17.49
C GLY A 17 -2.79 38.54 16.90
N GLY A 18 -3.75 37.91 16.23
CA GLY A 18 -3.49 36.84 15.27
C GLY A 18 -4.05 35.51 15.69
N VAL A 19 -5.33 35.31 15.34
CA VAL A 19 -5.96 34.02 15.02
C VAL A 19 -5.18 32.81 15.55
N THR A 20 -5.47 32.37 16.76
CA THR A 20 -5.13 31.00 17.16
C THR A 20 -6.00 30.08 16.33
N ALA A 21 -5.56 29.77 15.10
CA ALA A 21 -5.96 28.55 14.44
C ALA A 21 -5.59 27.45 15.44
N THR A 22 -6.60 26.93 16.12
CA THR A 22 -6.49 25.69 16.88
C THR A 22 -5.97 24.66 15.89
N VAL A 23 -4.67 24.41 15.93
CA VAL A 23 -4.11 23.23 15.31
C VAL A 23 -4.63 22.10 16.17
N THR A 24 -5.84 21.64 15.86
CA THR A 24 -6.31 20.34 16.31
C THR A 24 -5.17 19.38 15.98
N PRO A 25 -4.66 18.60 16.94
CA PRO A 25 -3.84 17.47 16.59
C PRO A 25 -4.72 16.67 15.64
N ALA A 26 -4.38 16.63 14.36
CA ALA A 26 -4.97 15.68 13.45
C ALA A 26 -4.61 14.32 14.04
N GLN A 27 -5.53 13.75 14.81
CA GLN A 27 -5.44 12.37 15.26
C GLN A 27 -5.21 11.59 13.97
N ALA A 28 -4.01 11.05 13.81
CA ALA A 28 -3.68 10.21 12.68
C ALA A 28 -4.68 9.05 12.72
N ALA A 29 -5.69 9.11 11.85
CA ALA A 29 -6.79 8.17 11.91
C ALA A 29 -6.24 6.77 11.64
N GLU A 30 -6.35 5.89 12.63
CA GLU A 30 -5.84 4.52 12.53
C GLU A 30 -6.55 3.77 11.41
N ALA A 31 -5.80 2.94 10.68
CA ALA A 31 -6.37 2.12 9.63
C ALA A 31 -7.29 1.05 10.23
N SER A 32 -8.51 0.95 9.70
CA SER A 32 -9.33 -0.24 9.96
C SER A 32 -8.74 -1.45 9.24
N GLN A 33 -8.63 -2.58 9.94
CA GLN A 33 -8.07 -3.82 9.43
C GLN A 33 -9.16 -4.90 9.32
N THR A 34 -9.16 -5.67 8.24
CA THR A 34 -10.11 -6.78 8.06
C THR A 34 -9.45 -7.96 7.40
N LYS A 35 -9.48 -9.12 8.08
CA LYS A 35 -9.06 -10.39 7.50
C LYS A 35 -10.10 -10.90 6.50
N LEU A 36 -9.68 -11.16 5.26
CA LEU A 36 -10.57 -11.62 4.20
C LEU A 36 -10.42 -13.12 3.96
N LYS A 37 -11.55 -13.83 3.85
CA LYS A 37 -11.59 -15.25 3.48
C LYS A 37 -11.40 -15.49 1.97
N THR A 38 -11.60 -14.46 1.15
CA THR A 38 -11.56 -14.55 -0.31
C THR A 38 -10.97 -13.28 -0.91
N PHE A 39 -10.32 -13.40 -2.08
CA PHE A 39 -9.85 -12.23 -2.81
C PHE A 39 -11.04 -11.39 -3.30
N PRO A 40 -11.06 -10.05 -3.08
CA PRO A 40 -12.02 -9.13 -3.67
C PRO A 40 -12.04 -9.20 -5.19
N LYS A 41 -13.20 -8.92 -5.82
CA LYS A 41 -13.34 -8.97 -7.29
C LYS A 41 -12.28 -8.14 -8.03
N GLN A 42 -11.96 -6.95 -7.52
CA GLN A 42 -10.97 -6.04 -8.12
C GLN A 42 -9.53 -6.56 -8.17
N LEU A 43 -9.18 -7.56 -7.35
CA LEU A 43 -7.87 -8.22 -7.41
C LEU A 43 -7.89 -9.47 -8.30
N ARG A 44 -9.06 -10.01 -8.63
CA ARG A 44 -9.15 -11.27 -9.39
C ARG A 44 -8.77 -11.06 -10.84
N GLY A 45 -8.22 -12.12 -11.44
CA GLY A 45 -7.82 -12.17 -12.83
C GLY A 45 -6.35 -12.51 -12.99
N THR A 46 -5.82 -12.25 -14.18
CA THR A 46 -4.42 -12.53 -14.51
C THR A 46 -3.64 -11.25 -14.65
N TRP A 47 -2.54 -11.15 -13.91
CA TRP A 47 -1.75 -9.94 -13.74
C TRP A 47 -0.30 -10.22 -14.13
N TYR A 48 0.35 -9.26 -14.77
CA TYR A 48 1.69 -9.40 -15.32
C TYR A 48 2.57 -8.22 -14.93
N HIS A 49 3.80 -8.50 -14.52
CA HIS A 49 4.84 -7.49 -14.36
C HIS A 49 6.17 -8.03 -14.88
N TYR A 50 6.93 -7.21 -15.59
CA TYR A 50 8.26 -7.58 -16.07
C TYR A 50 9.35 -6.91 -15.24
N TYR A 51 10.13 -7.70 -14.52
CA TYR A 51 11.17 -7.26 -13.60
C TYR A 51 12.53 -6.98 -14.25
N GLY A 52 12.58 -6.82 -15.58
CA GLY A 52 13.84 -6.71 -16.30
C GLY A 52 14.46 -8.07 -16.63
N LYS A 53 15.58 -8.06 -17.37
CA LYS A 53 16.20 -9.27 -17.95
C LYS A 53 16.62 -10.31 -16.90
N LYS A 54 17.09 -9.85 -15.73
CA LYS A 54 17.61 -10.73 -14.67
C LYS A 54 16.52 -11.60 -14.04
N ILE A 55 15.31 -11.08 -13.88
CA ILE A 55 14.21 -11.76 -13.18
C ILE A 55 13.16 -12.26 -14.18
N GLY A 56 12.85 -11.47 -15.22
CA GLY A 56 11.91 -11.82 -16.27
C GLY A 56 10.46 -11.47 -15.95
N LEU A 57 9.55 -12.11 -16.68
CA LEU A 57 8.11 -11.91 -16.52
C LEU A 57 7.59 -12.65 -15.31
N HIS A 58 6.94 -11.92 -14.41
CA HIS A 58 6.13 -12.44 -13.33
C HIS A 58 4.66 -12.42 -13.73
N LYS A 59 3.98 -13.56 -13.59
CA LYS A 59 2.54 -13.70 -13.82
C LYS A 59 1.87 -14.13 -12.53
N MET A 60 0.85 -13.40 -12.10
CA MET A 60 -0.02 -13.76 -11.00
C MET A 60 -1.42 -14.09 -11.53
N VAL A 61 -2.01 -15.19 -11.09
CA VAL A 61 -3.41 -15.56 -11.38
C VAL A 61 -4.14 -15.61 -10.05
N ILE A 62 -5.04 -14.64 -9.84
CA ILE A 62 -5.81 -14.48 -8.61
C ILE A 62 -7.24 -14.92 -8.88
N THR A 63 -7.70 -15.97 -8.21
CA THR A 63 -9.10 -16.40 -8.21
C THR A 63 -9.75 -16.03 -6.88
N LYS A 64 -11.02 -16.42 -6.67
CA LYS A 64 -11.71 -16.17 -5.40
C LYS A 64 -10.95 -16.73 -4.18
N HIS A 65 -10.27 -17.87 -4.33
CA HIS A 65 -9.67 -18.62 -3.22
C HIS A 65 -8.18 -18.94 -3.40
N GLN A 66 -7.58 -18.60 -4.54
CA GLN A 66 -6.22 -19.02 -4.86
C GLN A 66 -5.42 -17.88 -5.48
N LEU A 67 -4.15 -17.81 -5.11
CA LEU A 67 -3.12 -17.06 -5.82
C LEU A 67 -2.16 -18.07 -6.46
N LYS A 68 -1.94 -17.97 -7.76
CA LYS A 68 -0.90 -18.74 -8.46
C LYS A 68 0.10 -17.78 -9.04
N VAL A 69 1.38 -18.00 -8.75
CA VAL A 69 2.49 -17.19 -9.29
C VAL A 69 3.29 -18.03 -10.26
N VAL A 70 3.72 -17.40 -11.35
CA VAL A 70 4.63 -17.98 -12.33
C VAL A 70 5.79 -17.03 -12.54
N LEU A 71 7.01 -17.49 -12.24
CA LEU A 71 8.24 -16.73 -12.41
C LEU A 71 9.30 -17.64 -13.03
N LYS A 72 9.90 -17.25 -14.16
CA LYS A 72 10.91 -18.05 -14.89
C LYS A 72 10.53 -19.53 -15.03
N SER A 73 9.32 -19.80 -15.53
CA SER A 73 8.76 -21.15 -15.71
C SER A 73 8.44 -21.93 -14.42
N LYS A 74 8.84 -21.47 -13.24
CA LYS A 74 8.43 -22.05 -11.95
C LYS A 74 7.01 -21.59 -11.64
N LYS A 75 6.12 -22.53 -11.34
CA LYS A 75 4.72 -22.28 -10.97
C LYS A 75 4.54 -22.65 -9.50
N LYS A 76 3.98 -21.75 -8.71
CA LYS A 76 3.64 -21.99 -7.30
C LYS A 76 2.20 -21.55 -7.04
N THR A 77 1.42 -22.39 -6.36
CA THR A 77 0.16 -21.94 -5.75
C THR A 77 0.49 -21.43 -4.36
N VAL A 78 0.27 -20.15 -4.11
CA VAL A 78 0.60 -19.51 -2.85
C VAL A 78 -0.62 -19.56 -1.93
N LYS A 79 -0.44 -20.10 -0.74
CA LYS A 79 -1.45 -20.13 0.31
C LYS A 79 -1.09 -19.04 1.32
N GLY A 80 -2.06 -18.22 1.69
CA GLY A 80 -1.76 -17.05 2.52
C GLY A 80 -2.97 -16.51 3.25
N THR A 81 -2.72 -15.46 4.02
CA THR A 81 -3.77 -14.64 4.63
C THR A 81 -3.85 -13.32 3.88
N LEU A 82 -5.07 -12.93 3.52
CA LEU A 82 -5.34 -11.62 2.91
C LEU A 82 -5.90 -10.68 3.98
N MET A 83 -5.23 -9.56 4.19
CA MET A 83 -5.66 -8.47 5.05
C MET A 83 -6.05 -7.27 4.20
N LYS A 84 -7.16 -6.62 4.53
CA LYS A 84 -7.56 -5.35 3.93
C LYS A 84 -7.32 -4.25 4.96
N TYR A 85 -6.62 -3.20 4.55
CA TYR A 85 -6.48 -1.98 5.33
C TYR A 85 -7.27 -0.87 4.66
N ARG A 86 -7.98 -0.08 5.47
CA ARG A 86 -8.69 1.11 4.99
C ARG A 86 -8.44 2.27 5.93
N TYR A 87 -7.73 3.25 5.40
CA TYR A 87 -7.56 4.56 6.03
C TYR A 87 -8.68 5.51 5.58
N PRO A 88 -9.23 6.34 6.47
CA PRO A 88 -10.23 7.34 6.10
C PRO A 88 -9.76 8.24 4.95
N GLY A 89 -10.62 8.48 3.96
CA GLY A 89 -10.30 9.31 2.78
C GLY A 89 -9.29 8.72 1.79
N LYS A 90 -8.76 7.51 2.04
CA LYS A 90 -7.77 6.84 1.18
C LYS A 90 -8.33 5.54 0.59
N TRP A 91 -7.56 4.99 -0.34
CA TRP A 91 -7.89 3.74 -1.02
C TRP A 91 -7.61 2.56 -0.10
N ALA A 92 -8.32 1.44 -0.31
CA ALA A 92 -8.03 0.23 0.44
C ALA A 92 -6.75 -0.42 -0.10
N THR A 93 -5.85 -0.80 0.81
CA THR A 93 -4.70 -1.64 0.49
C THR A 93 -4.99 -3.08 0.90
N TYR A 94 -4.29 -4.01 0.26
CA TYR A 94 -4.48 -5.44 0.43
C TYR A 94 -3.13 -6.11 0.63
N ASP A 95 -2.88 -6.59 1.84
CA ASP A 95 -1.64 -7.27 2.16
C ASP A 95 -1.88 -8.76 2.12
N PHE A 96 -1.06 -9.45 1.33
CA PHE A 96 -1.08 -10.90 1.25
C PHE A 96 0.20 -11.46 1.85
N ALA A 97 0.05 -12.18 2.97
CA ALA A 97 1.16 -12.88 3.64
C ALA A 97 1.16 -14.36 3.22
N ASP A 98 2.24 -14.81 2.55
CA ASP A 98 2.46 -16.23 2.24
C ASP A 98 2.65 -17.02 3.55
N LYS A 99 1.96 -18.16 3.70
CA LYS A 99 2.13 -19.03 4.86
C LYS A 99 3.53 -19.65 4.92
N GLU A 100 4.16 -19.89 3.77
CA GLU A 100 5.50 -20.47 3.70
C GLU A 100 6.61 -19.42 3.88
N ASN A 101 6.31 -18.15 3.59
CA ASN A 101 7.21 -17.03 3.80
C ASN A 101 6.44 -15.80 4.31
N PRO A 102 6.07 -15.75 5.60
CA PRO A 102 5.19 -14.72 6.15
C PRO A 102 5.81 -13.32 6.15
N PHE A 103 7.13 -13.22 5.90
CA PHE A 103 7.85 -11.95 5.78
C PHE A 103 7.88 -11.41 4.35
N ASP A 104 7.50 -12.21 3.34
CA ASP A 104 7.31 -11.75 1.96
C ASP A 104 5.88 -11.23 1.79
N ILE A 105 5.64 -10.06 2.39
CA ILE A 105 4.34 -9.39 2.37
C ILE A 105 4.27 -8.54 1.10
N ALA A 106 3.33 -8.89 0.22
CA ALA A 106 3.00 -8.04 -0.91
C ALA A 106 1.81 -7.14 -0.54
N ALA A 107 2.03 -5.83 -0.51
CA ALA A 107 0.98 -4.83 -0.32
C ALA A 107 0.46 -4.35 -1.67
N TRP A 108 -0.84 -4.57 -1.94
CA TRP A 108 -1.46 -4.30 -3.23
C TRP A 108 -2.50 -3.20 -3.16
N VAL A 109 -2.45 -2.28 -4.13
CA VAL A 109 -3.45 -1.23 -4.34
C VAL A 109 -4.04 -1.39 -5.74
N PRO A 110 -5.28 -1.87 -5.87
CA PRO A 110 -6.01 -1.86 -7.14
C PRO A 110 -6.22 -0.42 -7.60
N THR A 111 -5.77 -0.08 -8.80
CA THR A 111 -5.92 1.27 -9.36
C THR A 111 -5.98 1.28 -10.87
N LYS A 112 -5.87 2.47 -11.47
CA LYS A 112 -5.87 2.69 -12.90
C LYS A 112 -4.61 3.43 -13.31
N MET A 113 -4.10 3.11 -14.49
CA MET A 113 -2.96 3.80 -15.09
C MET A 113 -3.18 3.94 -16.59
N THR A 114 -2.85 5.11 -17.13
CA THR A 114 -2.89 5.36 -18.56
C THR A 114 -1.60 4.84 -19.20
N ILE A 115 -1.73 3.92 -20.16
CA ILE A 115 -0.63 3.32 -20.91
C ILE A 115 -0.97 3.49 -22.39
N LYS A 116 -0.08 4.14 -23.16
CA LYS A 116 -0.30 4.39 -24.60
C LYS A 116 -1.66 5.06 -24.89
N GLY A 117 -2.06 6.02 -24.04
CA GLY A 117 -3.32 6.76 -24.19
C GLY A 117 -4.57 6.03 -23.70
N GLN A 118 -4.47 4.77 -23.27
CA GLN A 118 -5.61 4.00 -22.76
C GLN A 118 -5.51 3.78 -21.25
N THR A 119 -6.62 3.94 -20.55
CA THR A 119 -6.68 3.72 -19.10
C THR A 119 -6.93 2.26 -18.80
N HIS A 120 -5.98 1.61 -18.12
CA HIS A 120 -6.07 0.21 -17.74
C HIS A 120 -6.18 0.03 -16.22
N PRO A 121 -6.97 -0.94 -15.74
CA PRO A 121 -6.85 -1.41 -14.37
C PRO A 121 -5.46 -2.01 -14.14
N ILE A 122 -4.87 -1.70 -13.00
CA ILE A 122 -3.58 -2.23 -12.54
C ILE A 122 -3.65 -2.63 -11.07
N ILE A 123 -2.72 -3.49 -10.64
CA ILE A 123 -2.36 -3.61 -9.24
C ILE A 123 -1.03 -2.91 -9.04
N ALA A 124 -1.00 -1.89 -8.19
CA ALA A 124 0.25 -1.33 -7.70
C ALA A 124 0.76 -2.19 -6.53
N GLU A 125 1.94 -2.78 -6.67
CA GLU A 125 2.64 -3.49 -5.60
C GLU A 125 3.57 -2.52 -4.89
N LEU A 126 3.25 -2.25 -3.62
CA LEU A 126 4.04 -1.39 -2.74
C LEU A 126 5.13 -2.27 -2.11
N LYS A 127 6.39 -1.99 -2.44
CA LYS A 127 7.53 -2.59 -1.77
C LYS A 127 8.29 -1.54 -0.98
N GLN A 128 8.84 -1.96 0.15
CA GLN A 128 9.88 -1.20 0.83
C GLN A 128 11.08 -1.11 -0.13
N ASP A 129 11.71 0.06 -0.21
CA ASP A 129 12.92 0.33 -1.01
C ASP A 129 12.79 0.52 -2.53
N VAL A 130 11.58 0.62 -3.09
CA VAL A 130 11.40 1.07 -4.48
C VAL A 130 10.95 2.52 -4.55
N SER A 131 11.65 3.33 -5.34
CA SER A 131 11.30 4.74 -5.56
C SER A 131 9.95 4.93 -6.25
N LYS A 132 9.43 3.88 -6.93
CA LYS A 132 8.08 3.83 -7.51
C LYS A 132 7.50 2.42 -7.35
N PRO A 133 6.21 2.26 -7.02
CA PRO A 133 5.58 0.96 -6.95
C PRO A 133 5.55 0.26 -8.30
N TRP A 134 5.62 -1.06 -8.30
CA TRP A 134 5.50 -1.83 -9.52
C TRP A 134 4.04 -1.87 -9.98
N ALA A 135 3.80 -1.73 -11.28
CA ALA A 135 2.47 -1.88 -11.85
C ALA A 135 2.33 -3.27 -12.48
N TYR A 136 1.34 -4.03 -12.02
CA TYR A 136 0.87 -5.23 -12.70
C TYR A 136 -0.29 -4.91 -13.62
N THR A 137 -0.21 -5.38 -14.86
CA THR A 137 -1.20 -5.14 -15.90
C THR A 137 -1.99 -6.41 -16.21
N HIS A 138 -3.23 -6.28 -16.69
CA HIS A 138 -4.01 -7.43 -17.16
C HIS A 138 -3.56 -7.99 -18.51
N PHE A 139 -2.73 -7.24 -19.25
CA PHE A 139 -2.10 -7.68 -20.49
C PHE A 139 -0.63 -8.01 -20.26
N ASN A 140 -0.05 -8.86 -21.13
CA ASN A 140 1.37 -9.18 -21.08
C ASN A 140 2.20 -7.97 -21.55
N PRO A 141 3.06 -7.38 -20.70
CA PRO A 141 3.84 -6.19 -21.04
C PRO A 141 5.07 -6.49 -21.91
N GLY A 142 5.32 -7.76 -22.26
CA GLY A 142 6.53 -8.18 -22.96
C GLY A 142 7.77 -7.89 -22.12
N LYS A 143 8.65 -7.01 -22.62
CA LYS A 143 9.88 -6.57 -21.93
C LYS A 143 9.77 -5.17 -21.33
N HIS A 144 8.56 -4.60 -21.25
CA HIS A 144 8.36 -3.27 -20.65
C HIS A 144 8.10 -3.38 -19.15
N GLN A 145 8.87 -2.63 -18.38
CA GLN A 145 8.70 -2.52 -16.94
C GLN A 145 7.83 -1.29 -16.62
N TYR A 146 6.58 -1.53 -16.22
CA TYR A 146 5.66 -0.45 -15.84
C TYR A 146 5.71 -0.18 -14.33
N MET A 147 5.67 1.11 -14.00
CA MET A 147 5.68 1.62 -12.63
C MET A 147 4.38 2.36 -12.38
N ALA A 148 3.75 2.13 -11.24
CA ALA A 148 2.54 2.84 -10.87
C ALA A 148 2.89 4.31 -10.52
N PRO A 149 1.93 5.24 -10.67
CA PRO A 149 2.12 6.63 -10.28
C PRO A 149 2.47 6.78 -8.79
N LEU A 150 3.33 7.74 -8.44
CA LEU A 150 3.70 8.03 -7.04
C LEU A 150 2.50 8.37 -6.14
N SER A 151 1.39 8.85 -6.72
CA SER A 151 0.15 9.07 -5.97
C SER A 151 -0.35 7.80 -5.27
N THR A 152 -0.03 6.61 -5.78
CA THR A 152 -0.37 5.34 -5.13
C THR A 152 0.30 5.16 -3.77
N LEU A 153 1.44 5.81 -3.52
CA LEU A 153 2.14 5.82 -2.22
C LEU A 153 1.52 6.77 -1.20
N ARG A 154 0.76 7.80 -1.62
CA ARG A 154 0.12 8.76 -0.70
C ARG A 154 -1.05 8.14 0.09
N HIS A 155 -1.38 6.89 -0.20
CA HIS A 155 -2.51 6.17 0.36
C HIS A 155 -2.12 5.15 1.44
N ILE A 156 -0.83 5.13 1.81
CA ILE A 156 -0.32 4.55 3.05
C ILE A 156 -0.24 5.67 4.09
#